data_AF-A0A2J9DZ35-F1
#
_entry.id   AF-A0A2J9DZ35-F1
#
_cell.length_a   1.000
_cell.length_b   1.000
_cell.length_c   1.000
_cell.angle_alpha   90.00
_cell.angle_beta   90.00
_cell.angle_gamma   90.00
#
_symmetry.space_group_name_H-M   'P 1'
#
loop_
_entity.id
_entity.type
_entity.pdbx_description
1 polymer ?
#
loop_
_entity_poly.entity_id
_entity_poly.type
_entity_poly.pdbx_seq_one_letter_code
_entity_poly.pdbx_strand_id
1 'polypeptide(L)'
;MIDIINITVPIFIIIALGYLSVRTRIIDPSHSKGMGTLVLYIALPALMFNAIAQMPFQEVISPRYLLIYAIGSVLAFVIGVILTKGVWRQDNVSAALNSTALAYANSAFIGFAALSAVIGATKAATYLSMVVLIESFIMLPMLFIMAGMSADGSQSWGQLFRRIAKNLSRNPLIIAIIVSVSFSVFSIPVPQVAAKTAEMLSGVAAPVALFVIGMSLYGLELKGDLPKITTIGLGKLIVHPLMMLLAIMLIPSASIEHKYVAMLFASAPTFSTIAIIGQYYGLVDRVSAIVIISTVGSFFSMSAVLMYWEMTIGF
;
A
#
# COMPACT_ATOMS: atom_id res chain seq x y z
N MET A 1 18.31 1.13 17.81
CA MET A 1 17.54 -0.04 18.37
C MET A 1 16.31 0.36 19.19
N ILE A 2 16.45 1.16 20.26
CA ILE A 2 15.29 1.66 21.04
C ILE A 2 14.38 2.53 20.16
N ASP A 3 14.97 3.34 19.27
CA ASP A 3 14.21 4.21 18.36
C ASP A 3 13.34 3.43 17.36
N ILE A 4 13.80 2.27 16.89
CA ILE A 4 13.01 1.39 16.00
C ILE A 4 11.79 0.87 16.74
N ILE A 5 11.97 0.42 17.99
CA ILE A 5 10.87 -0.04 18.85
C ILE A 5 9.89 1.12 19.07
N ASN A 6 10.38 2.33 19.29
CA ASN A 6 9.54 3.53 19.44
C ASN A 6 8.80 3.92 18.15
N ILE A 7 9.27 3.52 16.97
CA ILE A 7 8.58 3.74 15.70
C ILE A 7 7.56 2.63 15.42
N THR A 8 7.97 1.36 15.51
CA THR A 8 7.14 0.23 15.07
C THR A 8 6.11 -0.16 16.12
N VAL A 9 6.47 -0.21 17.41
CA VAL A 9 5.55 -0.69 18.46
C VAL A 9 4.26 0.13 18.54
N PRO A 10 4.28 1.49 18.52
CA PRO A 10 3.04 2.26 18.55
C PRO A 10 2.09 1.95 17.39
N ILE A 11 2.62 1.69 16.19
CA ILE A 11 1.84 1.33 15.01
C ILE A 11 1.07 0.04 15.28
N PHE A 12 1.77 -1.00 15.77
CA PHE A 12 1.15 -2.29 16.07
C PHE A 12 0.27 -2.27 17.32
N ILE A 13 0.54 -1.40 18.29
CA ILE A 13 -0.37 -1.15 19.43
C ILE A 13 -1.69 -0.58 18.90
N ILE A 14 -1.68 0.42 18.02
CA ILE A 14 -2.92 0.99 17.46
C ILE A 14 -3.69 -0.06 16.66
N ILE A 15 -3.01 -0.88 15.86
CA ILE A 15 -3.63 -2.02 15.16
C ILE A 15 -4.24 -3.00 16.18
N ALA A 16 -3.53 -3.36 17.24
CA ALA A 16 -4.02 -4.26 18.28
C ALA A 16 -5.24 -3.67 19.01
N LEU A 17 -5.23 -2.37 19.31
CA LEU A 17 -6.37 -1.67 19.92
C LEU A 17 -7.59 -1.68 18.99
N GLY A 18 -7.38 -1.46 17.69
CA GLY A 18 -8.45 -1.60 16.69
C GLY A 18 -9.08 -2.99 16.70
N TYR A 19 -8.25 -4.04 16.70
CA TYR A 19 -8.71 -5.43 16.78
C TYR A 19 -9.45 -5.72 18.09
N LEU A 20 -8.89 -5.31 19.23
CA LEU A 20 -9.46 -5.53 20.56
C LEU A 20 -10.77 -4.78 20.75
N SER A 21 -10.92 -3.58 20.19
CA SER A 21 -12.16 -2.80 20.28
C SER A 21 -13.37 -3.55 19.70
N VAL A 22 -13.16 -4.27 18.59
CA VAL A 22 -14.20 -5.08 17.95
C VAL A 22 -14.37 -6.40 18.70
N ARG A 23 -13.27 -7.06 19.09
CA ARG A 23 -13.31 -8.33 19.84
C ARG A 23 -14.04 -8.19 21.18
N THR A 24 -13.85 -7.07 21.87
CA THR A 24 -14.50 -6.76 23.15
C THR A 24 -15.89 -6.13 22.98
N ARG A 25 -16.37 -5.97 21.73
CA ARG A 25 -17.67 -5.39 21.37
C ARG A 25 -17.85 -3.93 21.81
N ILE A 26 -16.75 -3.20 22.05
CA ILE A 26 -16.79 -1.74 22.26
C ILE A 26 -17.24 -1.06 20.97
N ILE A 27 -16.80 -1.58 19.82
CA ILE A 27 -17.16 -1.08 18.49
C ILE A 27 -17.74 -2.22 17.67
N ASP A 28 -18.85 -1.96 16.99
CA ASP A 28 -19.44 -2.91 16.06
C ASP A 28 -18.53 -3.14 14.83
N PRO A 29 -18.31 -4.39 14.38
CA PRO A 29 -17.51 -4.69 13.21
C PRO A 29 -17.93 -3.91 11.94
N SER A 30 -19.22 -3.60 11.79
CA SER A 30 -19.77 -2.87 10.65
C SER A 30 -19.23 -1.43 10.53
N HIS A 31 -18.80 -0.83 11.64
CA HIS A 31 -18.23 0.53 11.66
C HIS A 31 -16.85 0.61 10.99
N SER A 32 -16.13 -0.51 10.89
CA SER A 32 -14.81 -0.57 10.23
C SER A 32 -14.86 -0.03 8.79
N LYS A 33 -15.92 -0.35 8.04
CA LYS A 33 -16.13 0.12 6.68
C LYS A 33 -16.38 1.62 6.60
N GLY A 34 -17.18 2.16 7.54
CA GLY A 34 -17.46 3.59 7.62
C GLY A 34 -16.20 4.39 7.92
N MET A 35 -15.43 3.97 8.92
CA MET A 35 -14.16 4.59 9.29
C MET A 35 -13.12 4.49 8.17
N GLY A 36 -13.00 3.33 7.52
CA GLY A 36 -12.12 3.15 6.36
C GLY A 36 -12.52 4.05 5.18
N THR A 37 -13.81 4.28 4.97
CA THR A 37 -14.31 5.22 3.94
C THR A 37 -13.91 6.64 4.28
N LEU A 38 -14.06 7.07 5.54
CA LEU A 38 -13.61 8.39 6.00
C LEU A 38 -12.11 8.58 5.74
N VAL A 39 -11.29 7.58 6.06
CA VAL A 39 -9.85 7.67 5.82
C VAL A 39 -9.54 7.78 4.32
N LEU A 40 -10.10 6.89 3.50
CA LEU A 40 -9.79 6.81 2.07
C LEU A 40 -10.31 8.00 1.26
N TYR A 41 -11.49 8.52 1.60
CA TYR A 41 -12.17 9.56 0.83
C TYR A 41 -12.01 10.98 1.40
N ILE A 42 -11.58 11.12 2.65
CA ILE A 42 -11.46 12.43 3.30
C ILE A 42 -10.05 12.64 3.84
N ALA A 43 -9.58 11.80 4.77
CA ALA A 43 -8.33 12.06 5.49
C ALA A 43 -7.08 11.94 4.61
N LEU A 44 -6.96 10.86 3.82
CA LEU A 44 -5.84 10.67 2.90
C LEU A 44 -5.85 11.68 1.74
N PRO A 45 -6.99 12.00 1.09
CA PRO A 45 -7.07 13.12 0.15
C PRO A 45 -6.63 14.45 0.73
N ALA A 46 -7.08 14.79 1.95
CA ALA A 46 -6.66 16.00 2.64
C ALA A 46 -5.17 16.00 2.96
N LEU A 47 -4.60 14.85 3.34
CA LEU A 47 -3.17 14.67 3.53
C LEU A 47 -2.39 14.89 2.23
N MET A 48 -2.81 14.31 1.10
CA MET A 48 -2.16 14.53 -0.19
C MET A 48 -2.20 16.02 -0.58
N PHE A 49 -3.35 16.67 -0.36
CA PHE A 49 -3.50 18.10 -0.62
C PHE A 49 -2.61 18.97 0.26
N ASN A 50 -2.60 18.72 1.56
CA ASN A 50 -1.75 19.44 2.50
C ASN A 50 -0.26 19.28 2.13
N ALA A 51 0.16 18.09 1.74
CA ALA A 51 1.54 17.80 1.43
C ALA A 51 2.02 18.37 0.09
N ILE A 52 1.18 18.36 -0.94
CA ILE A 52 1.62 18.60 -2.33
C ILE A 52 1.23 20.00 -2.83
N ALA A 53 0.08 20.54 -2.42
CA ALA A 53 -0.51 21.73 -3.05
C ALA A 53 0.35 23.00 -2.96
N GLN A 54 1.28 23.05 -1.99
CA GLN A 54 2.19 24.18 -1.77
C GLN A 54 3.65 23.87 -2.09
N MET A 55 3.98 22.65 -2.54
CA MET A 55 5.35 22.29 -2.91
C MET A 55 5.66 22.71 -4.35
N PRO A 56 6.91 23.09 -4.68
CA PRO A 56 7.34 23.24 -6.07
C PRO A 56 7.19 21.90 -6.81
N PHE A 57 6.59 21.90 -8.01
CA PHE A 57 6.33 20.67 -8.77
C PHE A 57 7.56 19.76 -8.96
N GLN A 58 8.75 20.36 -9.10
CA GLN A 58 10.03 19.66 -9.27
C GLN A 58 10.40 18.79 -8.05
N GLU A 59 9.85 19.10 -6.88
CA GLU A 59 10.04 18.35 -5.63
C GLU A 59 8.93 17.33 -5.39
N VAL A 60 7.79 17.44 -6.11
CA VAL A 60 6.63 16.57 -5.95
C VAL A 60 6.85 15.20 -6.60
N ILE A 61 7.49 15.16 -7.77
CA ILE A 61 7.67 13.94 -8.54
C ILE A 61 9.15 13.68 -8.80
N SER A 62 9.63 12.52 -8.35
CA SER A 62 10.94 12.00 -8.73
C SER A 62 10.81 10.85 -9.74
N PRO A 63 11.20 11.05 -11.01
CA PRO A 63 11.19 9.98 -12.01
C PRO A 63 12.03 8.77 -11.60
N ARG A 64 13.15 9.00 -10.91
CA ARG A 64 14.03 7.92 -10.43
C ARG A 64 13.34 7.05 -9.38
N TYR A 65 12.66 7.68 -8.42
CA TYR A 65 11.90 6.94 -7.40
C TYR A 65 10.74 6.15 -8.02
N LEU A 66 10.00 6.77 -8.95
CA LEU A 66 8.92 6.10 -9.68
C LEU A 66 9.43 4.85 -10.43
N LEU A 67 10.56 4.96 -11.13
CA LEU A 67 11.16 3.83 -11.84
C LEU A 67 11.61 2.72 -10.89
N ILE A 68 12.26 3.05 -9.77
CA ILE A 68 12.66 2.05 -8.76
C ILE A 68 11.44 1.29 -8.26
N TYR A 69 10.42 2.02 -7.80
CA TYR A 69 9.24 1.40 -7.20
C TYR A 69 8.45 0.59 -8.25
N ALA A 70 8.33 1.09 -9.48
CA ALA A 70 7.69 0.38 -10.58
C ALA A 70 8.42 -0.92 -10.92
N ILE A 71 9.74 -0.88 -11.14
CA ILE A 71 10.52 -2.07 -11.49
C ILE A 71 10.48 -3.08 -10.35
N GLY A 72 10.70 -2.66 -9.10
CA GLY A 72 10.68 -3.54 -7.93
C GLY A 72 9.34 -4.24 -7.75
N SER A 73 8.24 -3.49 -7.87
CA SER A 73 6.88 -4.02 -7.73
C SER A 73 6.51 -4.94 -8.90
N VAL A 74 6.85 -4.57 -10.14
CA VAL A 74 6.59 -5.41 -11.33
C VAL A 74 7.38 -6.71 -11.27
N LEU A 75 8.65 -6.67 -10.87
CA LEU A 75 9.46 -7.87 -10.69
C LEU A 75 8.86 -8.79 -9.62
N ALA A 76 8.46 -8.25 -8.47
CA ALA A 76 7.79 -9.02 -7.43
C ALA A 76 6.49 -9.66 -7.94
N PHE A 77 5.72 -8.93 -8.76
CA PHE A 77 4.50 -9.46 -9.37
C PHE A 77 4.82 -10.62 -10.32
N VAL A 78 5.83 -10.46 -11.18
CA VAL A 78 6.27 -11.51 -12.11
C VAL A 78 6.72 -12.76 -11.35
N ILE A 79 7.48 -12.62 -10.26
CA ILE A 79 7.85 -13.75 -9.40
C ILE A 79 6.60 -14.45 -8.85
N GLY A 80 5.61 -13.70 -8.40
CA GLY A 80 4.34 -14.26 -7.92
C GLY A 80 3.55 -14.99 -9.01
N VAL A 81 3.58 -14.49 -10.24
CA VAL A 81 3.01 -15.19 -11.41
C VAL A 81 3.77 -16.49 -11.68
N ILE A 82 5.10 -16.45 -11.74
CA ILE A 82 5.94 -17.64 -11.98
C ILE A 82 5.70 -18.70 -10.91
N LEU A 83 5.66 -18.31 -9.63
CA LEU A 83 5.38 -19.21 -8.52
C LEU A 83 3.98 -19.84 -8.66
N THR A 84 2.97 -19.03 -8.92
CA THR A 84 1.58 -19.50 -8.91
C THR A 84 1.21 -20.28 -10.17
N LYS A 85 1.68 -19.86 -11.35
CA LYS A 85 1.40 -20.50 -12.65
C LYS A 85 2.41 -21.57 -13.01
N GLY A 86 3.69 -21.27 -12.88
CA GLY A 86 4.77 -22.18 -13.29
C GLY A 86 4.92 -23.33 -12.30
N VAL A 87 5.02 -23.02 -11.00
CA VAL A 87 5.29 -24.03 -9.96
C VAL A 87 3.99 -24.68 -9.48
N TRP A 88 3.00 -23.89 -9.07
CA TRP A 88 1.76 -24.43 -8.50
C TRP A 88 0.67 -24.73 -9.53
N ARG A 89 0.86 -24.33 -10.80
CA ARG A 89 -0.08 -24.60 -11.90
C ARG A 89 -1.52 -24.17 -11.62
N GLN A 90 -1.70 -23.09 -10.87
CA GLN A 90 -3.02 -22.56 -10.54
C GLN A 90 -3.60 -21.71 -11.70
N ASP A 91 -4.89 -21.41 -11.61
CA ASP A 91 -5.64 -20.63 -12.58
C ASP A 91 -5.22 -19.14 -12.60
N ASN A 92 -5.71 -18.39 -13.59
CA ASN A 92 -5.30 -16.99 -13.81
C ASN A 92 -5.76 -16.08 -12.66
N VAL A 93 -6.92 -16.33 -12.06
CA VAL A 93 -7.41 -15.55 -10.92
C VAL A 93 -6.55 -15.80 -9.69
N SER A 94 -6.19 -17.06 -9.42
CA SER A 94 -5.28 -17.34 -8.31
C SER A 94 -3.91 -16.72 -8.51
N ALA A 95 -3.37 -16.77 -9.73
CA ALA A 95 -2.11 -16.12 -10.07
C ALA A 95 -2.19 -14.61 -9.86
N ALA A 96 -3.25 -13.96 -10.33
CA ALA A 96 -3.46 -12.52 -10.16
C ALA A 96 -3.52 -12.10 -8.69
N LEU A 97 -4.28 -12.83 -7.87
CA LEU A 97 -4.42 -12.53 -6.44
C LEU A 97 -3.12 -12.78 -5.67
N ASN A 98 -2.45 -13.90 -5.91
CA ASN A 98 -1.20 -14.25 -5.21
C ASN A 98 -0.04 -13.34 -5.63
N SER A 99 0.09 -13.01 -6.92
CA SER A 99 1.12 -12.08 -7.40
C SER A 99 0.91 -10.66 -6.88
N THR A 100 -0.35 -10.21 -6.85
CA THR A 100 -0.70 -8.93 -6.24
C THR A 100 -0.42 -8.94 -4.75
N ALA A 101 -0.73 -10.03 -4.06
CA ALA A 101 -0.44 -10.16 -2.64
C ALA A 101 1.07 -10.09 -2.34
N LEU A 102 1.91 -10.62 -3.23
CA LEU A 102 3.37 -10.57 -3.14
C LEU A 102 3.96 -9.20 -3.49
N ALA A 103 3.29 -8.39 -4.30
CA ALA A 103 3.90 -7.20 -4.89
C ALA A 103 3.24 -5.87 -4.50
N TYR A 104 1.98 -5.88 -4.11
CA TYR A 104 1.24 -4.68 -3.72
C TYR A 104 1.27 -4.55 -2.20
N ALA A 105 2.01 -3.55 -1.73
CA ALA A 105 2.13 -3.21 -0.31
C ALA A 105 0.90 -2.47 0.23
N ASN A 106 0.66 -2.56 1.54
CA ASN A 106 -0.24 -1.67 2.26
C ASN A 106 0.49 -0.34 2.55
N SER A 107 0.80 0.36 1.47
CA SER A 107 1.55 1.61 1.44
C SER A 107 0.75 2.78 2.00
N ALA A 108 -0.54 2.91 1.69
CA ALA A 108 -1.37 4.02 2.15
C ALA A 108 -1.71 4.01 3.65
N PHE A 109 -1.67 2.84 4.31
CA PHE A 109 -1.95 2.74 5.74
C PHE A 109 -0.67 2.43 6.53
N ILE A 110 -0.23 1.17 6.56
CA ILE A 110 0.89 0.74 7.42
C ILE A 110 2.22 1.34 6.94
N GLY A 111 2.50 1.29 5.62
CA GLY A 111 3.72 1.85 5.05
C GLY A 111 3.84 3.35 5.30
N PHE A 112 2.75 4.10 5.08
CA PHE A 112 2.70 5.53 5.32
C PHE A 112 2.90 5.88 6.79
N ALA A 113 2.23 5.18 7.71
CA ALA A 113 2.39 5.44 9.13
C ALA A 113 3.85 5.26 9.58
N ALA A 114 4.49 4.16 9.17
CA ALA A 114 5.90 3.92 9.47
C ALA A 114 6.82 4.97 8.86
N LEU A 115 6.61 5.32 7.59
CA LEU A 115 7.44 6.33 6.94
C LEU A 115 7.27 7.71 7.57
N SER A 116 6.03 8.08 7.91
CA SER A 116 5.72 9.37 8.54
C SER A 116 6.38 9.55 9.90
N ALA A 117 6.58 8.45 10.64
CA ALA A 117 7.27 8.46 11.92
C ALA A 117 8.79 8.67 11.78
N VAL A 118 9.37 8.38 10.61
CA VAL A 118 10.81 8.53 10.33
C VAL A 118 11.11 9.89 9.70
N ILE A 119 10.39 10.27 8.64
CA ILE A 119 10.73 11.43 7.81
C ILE A 119 9.69 12.56 7.86
N GLY A 120 8.69 12.44 8.75
CA GLY A 120 7.58 13.39 8.86
C GLY A 120 6.43 13.14 7.86
N ALA A 121 5.21 13.49 8.27
CA ALA A 121 3.99 13.18 7.51
C ALA A 121 3.94 13.84 6.13
N THR A 122 4.36 15.10 6.01
CA THR A 122 4.35 15.84 4.74
C THR A 122 5.26 15.18 3.70
N LYS A 123 6.50 14.87 4.08
CA LYS A 123 7.47 14.24 3.17
C LYS A 123 7.05 12.81 2.81
N ALA A 124 6.57 12.06 3.80
CA ALA A 124 6.03 10.71 3.59
C ALA A 124 4.83 10.72 2.62
N ALA A 125 3.98 11.75 2.67
CA ALA A 125 2.82 11.88 1.77
C ALA A 125 3.23 12.13 0.32
N THR A 126 4.31 12.88 0.08
CA THR A 126 4.89 13.05 -1.27
C THR A 126 5.36 11.72 -1.84
N TYR A 127 6.08 10.90 -1.06
CA TYR A 127 6.44 9.54 -1.50
C TYR A 127 5.24 8.62 -1.68
N LEU A 128 4.26 8.69 -0.79
CA LEU A 128 3.03 7.93 -0.92
C LEU A 128 2.30 8.28 -2.22
N SER A 129 2.24 9.55 -2.63
CA SER A 129 1.61 9.91 -3.91
C SER A 129 2.27 9.24 -5.11
N MET A 130 3.60 9.18 -5.14
CA MET A 130 4.35 8.50 -6.19
C MET A 130 4.07 7.00 -6.19
N VAL A 131 4.02 6.38 -5.01
CA VAL A 131 3.64 4.97 -4.84
C VAL A 131 2.22 4.70 -5.32
N VAL A 132 1.24 5.53 -4.93
CA VAL A 132 -0.16 5.42 -5.33
C VAL A 132 -0.33 5.54 -6.85
N LEU A 133 0.48 6.37 -7.52
CA LEU A 133 0.50 6.43 -8.99
C LEU A 133 0.93 5.09 -9.58
N ILE A 134 2.06 4.53 -9.15
CA ILE A 134 2.52 3.22 -9.65
C ILE A 134 1.49 2.12 -9.36
N GLU A 135 0.95 2.10 -8.16
CA GLU A 135 -0.02 1.09 -7.76
C GLU A 135 -1.33 1.19 -8.55
N SER A 136 -1.81 2.41 -8.82
CA SER A 136 -3.06 2.64 -9.54
C SER A 136 -2.92 2.46 -11.04
N PHE A 137 -1.79 2.87 -11.64
CA PHE A 137 -1.58 2.85 -13.09
C PHE A 137 -0.86 1.58 -13.58
N ILE A 138 -0.20 0.82 -12.71
CA ILE A 138 0.54 -0.39 -13.07
C ILE A 138 -0.01 -1.60 -12.33
N MET A 139 0.06 -1.60 -11.00
CA MET A 139 -0.23 -2.82 -10.21
C MET A 139 -1.70 -3.26 -10.28
N LEU A 140 -2.65 -2.33 -10.12
CA LEU A 140 -4.08 -2.62 -10.24
C LEU A 140 -4.46 -3.09 -11.66
N PRO A 141 -4.03 -2.42 -12.75
CA PRO A 141 -4.19 -2.94 -14.10
C PRO A 141 -3.64 -4.36 -14.28
N MET A 142 -2.42 -4.65 -13.81
CA MET A 142 -1.84 -6.00 -13.91
C MET A 142 -2.68 -7.05 -13.19
N LEU A 143 -3.20 -6.74 -12.00
CA LEU A 143 -4.16 -7.61 -11.28
C LEU A 143 -5.39 -7.88 -12.14
N PHE A 144 -6.05 -6.84 -12.67
CA PHE A 144 -7.30 -7.01 -13.41
C PHE A 144 -7.11 -7.63 -14.78
N ILE A 145 -6.00 -7.34 -15.47
CA ILE A 145 -5.61 -8.00 -16.71
C ILE A 145 -5.46 -9.49 -16.43
N MET A 146 -4.63 -9.87 -15.46
CA MET A 146 -4.38 -11.27 -15.15
C MET A 146 -5.64 -12.00 -14.68
N ALA A 147 -6.45 -11.38 -13.81
CA ALA A 147 -7.71 -11.97 -13.35
C ALA A 147 -8.79 -12.03 -14.44
N GLY A 148 -8.76 -11.09 -15.39
CA GLY A 148 -9.70 -11.00 -16.51
C GLY A 148 -9.33 -11.91 -17.68
N MET A 149 -8.09 -12.40 -17.76
CA MET A 149 -7.66 -13.44 -18.69
C MET A 149 -8.37 -14.76 -18.32
N SER A 150 -9.62 -14.91 -18.73
CA SER A 150 -10.39 -16.15 -18.61
C SER A 150 -10.18 -16.99 -19.88
N ALA A 151 -10.27 -18.32 -19.78
CA ALA A 151 -10.13 -19.23 -20.92
C ALA A 151 -11.14 -18.94 -22.05
N ASP A 152 -12.27 -18.31 -21.73
CA ASP A 152 -13.36 -18.04 -22.68
C ASP A 152 -13.25 -16.71 -23.44
N GLY A 153 -12.16 -15.93 -23.26
CA GLY A 153 -11.88 -14.74 -24.09
C GLY A 153 -12.92 -13.61 -24.06
N SER A 154 -13.81 -13.58 -23.08
CA SER A 154 -15.03 -12.76 -23.11
C SER A 154 -14.86 -11.26 -22.81
N GLN A 155 -13.69 -10.82 -22.35
CA GLN A 155 -13.42 -9.38 -22.19
C GLN A 155 -12.64 -8.83 -23.38
N SER A 156 -13.26 -7.92 -24.14
CA SER A 156 -12.51 -7.13 -25.11
C SER A 156 -11.55 -6.18 -24.41
N TRP A 157 -10.37 -5.95 -25.00
CA TRP A 157 -9.39 -4.98 -24.49
C TRP A 157 -10.03 -3.61 -24.21
N GLY A 158 -11.00 -3.18 -25.02
CA GLY A 158 -11.75 -1.94 -24.80
C GLY A 158 -12.56 -1.91 -23.49
N GLN A 159 -13.17 -3.03 -23.08
CA GLN A 159 -13.88 -3.12 -21.81
C GLN A 159 -12.92 -3.04 -20.61
N LEU A 160 -11.77 -3.69 -20.72
CA LEU A 160 -10.71 -3.65 -19.72
C LEU A 160 -10.14 -2.24 -19.56
N PHE A 161 -9.77 -1.57 -20.67
CA PHE A 161 -9.33 -0.17 -20.65
C PHE A 161 -10.37 0.76 -20.05
N ARG A 162 -11.65 0.61 -20.44
CA ARG A 162 -12.76 1.40 -19.88
C ARG A 162 -12.92 1.17 -18.38
N ARG A 163 -12.76 -0.07 -17.90
CA ARG A 163 -12.83 -0.41 -16.47
C ARG A 163 -11.67 0.22 -15.69
N ILE A 164 -10.45 0.11 -16.21
CA ILE A 164 -9.25 0.74 -15.63
C ILE A 164 -9.47 2.26 -15.55
N ALA A 165 -9.80 2.92 -16.67
CA ALA A 165 -10.04 4.36 -16.71
C ALA A 165 -11.15 4.81 -15.74
N LYS A 166 -12.24 4.04 -15.64
CA LYS A 166 -13.32 4.30 -14.68
C LYS A 166 -12.87 4.14 -13.22
N ASN A 167 -12.01 3.17 -12.93
CA ASN A 167 -11.48 2.97 -11.58
C ASN A 167 -10.52 4.10 -11.18
N LEU A 168 -9.64 4.52 -12.09
CA LEU A 168 -8.70 5.61 -11.83
C LEU A 168 -9.41 6.96 -11.65
N SER A 169 -10.35 7.28 -12.53
CA SER A 169 -11.14 8.52 -12.44
C SER A 169 -12.03 8.61 -11.20
N ARG A 170 -12.29 7.50 -10.52
CA ARG A 170 -13.07 7.44 -9.28
C ARG A 170 -12.21 7.22 -8.03
N ASN A 171 -10.90 7.05 -8.19
CA ASN A 171 -10.01 6.85 -7.05
C ASN A 171 -9.79 8.21 -6.35
N PRO A 172 -10.27 8.38 -5.11
CA PRO A 172 -10.18 9.67 -4.40
C PRO A 172 -8.73 10.13 -4.21
N LEU A 173 -7.77 9.20 -4.07
CA LEU A 173 -6.35 9.55 -3.94
C LEU A 173 -5.79 10.09 -5.24
N ILE A 174 -6.15 9.51 -6.39
CA ILE A 174 -5.71 10.00 -7.70
C ILE A 174 -6.31 11.38 -7.97
N ILE A 175 -7.60 11.57 -7.67
CA ILE A 175 -8.25 12.87 -7.77
C ILE A 175 -7.53 13.89 -6.88
N ALA A 176 -7.24 13.54 -5.63
CA ALA A 176 -6.52 14.41 -4.71
C ALA A 176 -5.13 14.77 -5.24
N ILE A 177 -4.35 13.80 -5.75
CA ILE A 177 -3.03 14.05 -6.34
C ILE A 177 -3.14 15.02 -7.52
N ILE A 178 -4.08 14.80 -8.45
CA ILE A 178 -4.29 15.68 -9.60
C ILE A 178 -4.65 17.11 -9.17
N VAL A 179 -5.57 17.25 -8.22
CA VAL A 179 -5.96 18.56 -7.67
C VAL A 179 -4.75 19.23 -7.01
N SER A 180 -4.02 18.51 -6.17
CA SER A 180 -2.86 19.05 -5.44
C SER A 180 -1.73 19.48 -6.38
N VAL A 181 -1.42 18.65 -7.36
CA VAL A 181 -0.42 18.96 -8.40
C VAL A 181 -0.88 20.16 -9.23
N SER A 182 -2.17 20.30 -9.52
CA SER A 182 -2.68 21.48 -10.25
C SER A 182 -2.44 22.76 -9.46
N PHE A 183 -2.70 22.77 -8.16
CA PHE A 183 -2.40 23.92 -7.29
C PHE A 183 -0.90 24.25 -7.29
N SER A 184 -0.05 23.22 -7.17
CA SER A 184 1.42 23.36 -7.22
C SER A 184 1.91 23.94 -8.55
N VAL A 185 1.51 23.37 -9.68
CA VAL A 185 1.98 23.77 -11.02
C VAL A 185 1.53 25.18 -11.39
N PHE A 186 0.26 25.52 -11.11
CA PHE A 186 -0.28 26.85 -11.40
C PHE A 186 0.02 27.88 -10.31
N SER A 187 0.75 27.49 -9.25
CA SER A 187 1.04 28.35 -8.09
C SER A 187 -0.22 29.00 -7.52
N ILE A 188 -1.33 28.25 -7.48
CA ILE A 188 -2.61 28.76 -6.99
C ILE A 188 -2.49 28.91 -5.48
N PRO A 189 -2.69 30.11 -4.92
CA PRO A 189 -2.63 30.30 -3.48
C PRO A 189 -3.75 29.50 -2.80
N VAL A 190 -3.38 28.67 -1.82
CA VAL A 190 -4.34 27.91 -1.03
C VAL A 190 -4.90 28.84 0.07
N PRO A 191 -6.22 29.07 0.14
CA PRO A 191 -6.80 29.87 1.22
C PRO A 191 -6.48 29.26 2.59
N GLN A 192 -6.17 30.10 3.58
CA GLN A 192 -5.74 29.64 4.91
C GLN A 192 -6.78 28.70 5.57
N VAL A 193 -8.08 28.96 5.35
CA VAL A 193 -9.17 28.09 5.84
C VAL A 193 -9.08 26.68 5.24
N ALA A 194 -8.81 26.56 3.94
CA ALA A 194 -8.66 25.27 3.27
C ALA A 194 -7.39 24.55 3.74
N ALA A 195 -6.27 25.27 3.87
CA ALA A 195 -5.01 24.72 4.36
C ALA A 195 -5.15 24.17 5.79
N LYS A 196 -5.75 24.95 6.71
CA LYS A 196 -5.95 24.51 8.10
C LYS A 196 -6.92 23.34 8.19
N THR A 197 -7.99 23.33 7.39
CA THR A 197 -8.93 22.20 7.32
C THR A 197 -8.23 20.93 6.85
N ALA A 198 -7.42 21.04 5.79
CA ALA A 198 -6.66 19.91 5.27
C ALA A 198 -5.63 19.40 6.30
N GLU A 199 -4.96 20.30 7.02
CA GLU A 199 -4.04 19.95 8.11
C GLU A 199 -4.74 19.14 9.21
N MET A 200 -5.89 19.62 9.71
CA MET A 200 -6.66 18.93 10.75
C MET A 200 -7.09 17.52 10.30
N LEU A 201 -7.58 17.39 9.06
CA LEU A 201 -7.99 16.10 8.50
C LEU A 201 -6.79 15.18 8.22
N SER A 202 -5.65 15.75 7.81
CA SER A 202 -4.44 14.96 7.57
C SER A 202 -3.90 14.31 8.85
N GLY A 203 -4.02 15.00 10.00
CA GLY A 203 -3.54 14.52 11.30
C GLY A 203 -4.24 13.26 11.80
N VAL A 204 -5.47 13.00 11.35
CA VAL A 204 -6.21 11.77 11.71
C VAL A 204 -5.97 10.62 10.74
N ALA A 205 -5.34 10.85 9.58
CA ALA A 205 -5.24 9.84 8.51
C ALA A 205 -4.51 8.57 8.95
N ALA A 206 -3.28 8.69 9.46
CA ALA A 206 -2.49 7.55 9.92
C ALA A 206 -3.10 6.81 11.14
N PRO A 207 -3.44 7.47 12.26
CA PRO A 207 -3.92 6.74 13.44
C PRO A 207 -5.27 6.04 13.19
N VAL A 208 -6.21 6.69 12.49
CA VAL A 208 -7.51 6.07 12.17
C VAL A 208 -7.33 4.95 11.15
N ALA A 209 -6.44 5.10 10.17
CA ALA A 209 -6.10 4.03 9.24
C ALA A 209 -5.62 2.76 9.95
N LEU A 210 -4.62 2.89 10.83
CA LEU A 210 -4.05 1.76 11.57
C LEU A 210 -5.10 1.09 12.47
N PHE A 211 -5.94 1.89 13.11
CA PHE A 211 -7.04 1.38 13.93
C PHE A 211 -8.04 0.59 13.08
N VAL A 212 -8.43 1.12 11.91
CA VAL A 212 -9.30 0.43 10.94
C VAL A 212 -8.69 -0.86 10.43
N ILE A 213 -7.37 -0.88 10.15
CA ILE A 213 -6.68 -2.12 9.78
C ILE A 213 -6.83 -3.15 10.90
N GLY A 214 -6.60 -2.76 12.16
CA GLY A 214 -6.86 -3.58 13.33
C GLY A 214 -8.26 -4.15 13.39
N MET A 215 -9.27 -3.28 13.23
CA MET A 215 -10.68 -3.70 13.18
C MET A 215 -10.93 -4.71 12.05
N SER A 216 -10.35 -4.48 10.87
CA SER A 216 -10.56 -5.33 9.68
C SER A 216 -9.92 -6.72 9.79
N LEU A 217 -8.94 -6.90 10.69
CA LEU A 217 -8.36 -8.21 10.98
C LEU A 217 -9.29 -9.08 11.84
N TYR A 218 -10.23 -8.47 12.57
CA TYR A 218 -11.21 -9.22 13.35
C TYR A 218 -12.20 -9.93 12.42
N GLY A 219 -12.42 -11.22 12.68
CA GLY A 219 -13.30 -12.06 11.87
C GLY A 219 -12.66 -12.63 10.60
N LEU A 220 -11.42 -12.26 10.28
CA LEU A 220 -10.66 -12.96 9.25
C LEU A 220 -10.22 -14.33 9.78
N GLU A 221 -10.43 -15.37 8.99
CA GLU A 221 -10.10 -16.74 9.35
C GLU A 221 -8.83 -17.22 8.63
N LEU A 222 -7.98 -17.97 9.34
CA LEU A 222 -6.84 -18.65 8.76
C LEU A 222 -7.27 -19.97 8.12
N LYS A 223 -7.98 -19.88 6.97
CA LYS A 223 -8.51 -21.05 6.24
C LYS A 223 -7.92 -21.16 4.84
N GLY A 224 -7.77 -22.40 4.36
CA GLY A 224 -7.29 -22.74 3.02
C GLY A 224 -5.97 -23.54 3.04
N ASP A 225 -5.28 -23.54 1.90
CA ASP A 225 -3.98 -24.21 1.72
C ASP A 225 -2.87 -23.46 2.48
N LEU A 226 -2.72 -23.76 3.77
CA LEU A 226 -1.82 -23.09 4.70
C LEU A 226 -0.36 -23.02 4.20
N PRO A 227 0.24 -24.07 3.62
CA PRO A 227 1.57 -23.97 3.01
C PRO A 227 1.66 -22.89 1.94
N LYS A 228 0.74 -22.84 0.98
CA LYS A 228 0.74 -21.82 -0.09
C LYS A 228 0.44 -20.43 0.46
N ILE A 229 -0.53 -20.32 1.36
CA ILE A 229 -0.92 -19.07 2.03
C ILE A 229 0.27 -18.48 2.78
N THR A 230 0.98 -19.29 3.57
CA THR A 230 2.17 -18.87 4.33
C THR A 230 3.30 -18.47 3.40
N THR A 231 3.49 -19.23 2.31
CA THR A 231 4.50 -18.90 1.28
C THR A 231 4.25 -17.53 0.67
N ILE A 232 3.00 -17.19 0.34
CA ILE A 232 2.66 -15.87 -0.21
C ILE A 232 2.74 -14.78 0.87
N GLY A 233 2.16 -15.01 2.05
CA GLY A 233 2.11 -14.04 3.14
C GLY A 233 3.49 -13.65 3.67
N LEU A 234 4.35 -14.61 3.99
CA LEU A 234 5.74 -14.35 4.38
C LEU A 234 6.61 -13.99 3.18
N GLY A 235 6.33 -14.59 2.02
CA GLY A 235 7.03 -14.28 0.77
C GLY A 235 6.91 -12.80 0.40
N LYS A 236 5.78 -12.13 0.67
CA LYS A 236 5.61 -10.68 0.44
C LYS A 236 6.71 -9.88 1.13
N LEU A 237 7.02 -10.27 2.37
CA LEU A 237 7.95 -9.57 3.26
C LEU A 237 9.42 -9.82 2.92
N ILE A 238 9.69 -10.69 1.96
CA ILE A 238 11.04 -11.08 1.50
C ILE A 238 11.18 -10.73 0.02
N VAL A 239 10.31 -11.28 -0.83
CA VAL A 239 10.35 -11.12 -2.29
C VAL A 239 10.23 -9.66 -2.69
N HIS A 240 9.27 -8.90 -2.15
CA HIS A 240 9.11 -7.51 -2.57
C HIS A 240 10.31 -6.64 -2.16
N PRO A 241 10.83 -6.68 -0.91
CA PRO A 241 12.07 -6.00 -0.56
C PRO A 241 13.28 -6.42 -1.40
N LEU A 242 13.45 -7.73 -1.69
CA LEU A 242 14.57 -8.20 -2.52
C LEU A 242 14.47 -7.70 -3.96
N MET A 243 13.27 -7.70 -4.55
CA MET A 243 13.05 -7.14 -5.89
C MET A 243 13.21 -5.63 -5.91
N MET A 244 12.87 -4.96 -4.80
CA MET A 244 13.13 -3.53 -4.63
C MET A 244 14.63 -3.23 -4.57
N LEU A 245 15.39 -4.04 -3.83
CA LEU A 245 16.85 -3.95 -3.78
C LEU A 245 17.47 -4.17 -5.17
N LEU A 246 16.98 -5.15 -5.93
CA LEU A 246 17.41 -5.36 -7.32
C LEU A 246 17.10 -4.14 -8.20
N ALA A 247 15.89 -3.56 -8.09
CA ALA A 247 15.53 -2.35 -8.82
C ALA A 247 16.42 -1.14 -8.46
N ILE A 248 16.81 -1.02 -7.18
CA ILE A 248 17.75 -0.01 -6.70
C ILE A 248 19.14 -0.20 -7.32
N MET A 249 19.62 -1.45 -7.44
CA MET A 249 20.90 -1.76 -8.09
C MET A 249 20.90 -1.42 -9.58
N LEU A 250 19.76 -1.59 -10.25
CA LEU A 250 19.59 -1.21 -11.67
C LEU A 250 19.55 0.31 -11.88
N ILE A 251 19.26 1.09 -10.84
CA ILE A 251 19.19 2.56 -10.88
C ILE A 251 20.11 3.16 -9.80
N PRO A 252 21.44 3.04 -9.96
CA PRO A 252 22.40 3.39 -8.90
C PRO A 252 22.40 4.89 -8.54
N SER A 253 21.99 5.75 -9.48
CA SER A 253 21.95 7.22 -9.35
C SER A 253 20.79 7.75 -8.48
N ALA A 254 19.95 6.88 -7.91
CA ALA A 254 18.92 7.31 -6.98
C ALA A 254 19.53 7.85 -5.67
N SER A 255 18.88 8.86 -5.09
CA SER A 255 19.28 9.37 -3.78
C SER A 255 19.19 8.27 -2.73
N ILE A 256 20.01 8.37 -1.68
CA ILE A 256 20.02 7.39 -0.60
C ILE A 256 18.63 7.29 0.04
N GLU A 257 17.96 8.41 0.24
CA GLU A 257 16.59 8.47 0.75
C GLU A 257 15.61 7.67 -0.13
N HIS A 258 15.64 7.82 -1.46
CA HIS A 258 14.76 7.07 -2.37
C HIS A 258 14.89 5.56 -2.18
N LYS A 259 16.13 5.08 -1.95
CA LYS A 259 16.41 3.66 -1.77
C LYS A 259 15.75 3.14 -0.49
N TYR A 260 15.93 3.86 0.62
CA TYR A 260 15.38 3.45 1.91
C TYR A 260 13.86 3.57 1.98
N VAL A 261 13.29 4.64 1.44
CA VAL A 261 11.83 4.83 1.36
C VAL A 261 11.19 3.70 0.53
N ALA A 262 11.77 3.36 -0.62
CA ALA A 262 11.27 2.28 -1.46
C ALA A 262 11.32 0.93 -0.74
N MET A 263 12.43 0.64 -0.03
CA MET A 263 12.58 -0.56 0.79
C MET A 263 11.55 -0.63 1.93
N LEU A 264 11.26 0.50 2.60
CA LEU A 264 10.29 0.54 3.70
C LEU A 264 8.86 0.29 3.21
N PHE A 265 8.47 0.86 2.07
CA PHE A 265 7.17 0.51 1.47
C PHE A 265 7.12 -0.96 1.02
N ALA A 266 8.22 -1.48 0.46
CA ALA A 266 8.28 -2.87 0.02
C ALA A 266 8.17 -3.87 1.20
N SER A 267 8.66 -3.52 2.39
CA SER A 267 8.58 -4.36 3.61
C SER A 267 7.24 -4.27 4.35
N ALA A 268 6.37 -3.32 3.97
CA ALA A 268 5.01 -3.25 4.48
C ALA A 268 4.19 -4.49 4.05
N PRO A 269 3.11 -4.84 4.80
CA PRO A 269 2.35 -6.05 4.52
C PRO A 269 1.56 -5.96 3.22
N THR A 270 0.86 -7.02 2.86
CA THR A 270 0.00 -7.04 1.67
C THR A 270 -1.12 -6.01 1.77
N PHE A 271 -1.44 -5.37 0.63
CA PHE A 271 -2.59 -4.49 0.46
C PHE A 271 -3.91 -5.09 0.97
N SER A 272 -4.48 -4.56 2.06
CA SER A 272 -5.59 -5.20 2.79
C SER A 272 -6.89 -5.35 1.99
N THR A 273 -7.20 -4.43 1.07
CA THR A 273 -8.42 -4.48 0.25
C THR A 273 -8.41 -5.65 -0.75
N ILE A 274 -7.28 -6.34 -0.93
CA ILE A 274 -7.22 -7.53 -1.77
C ILE A 274 -8.16 -8.64 -1.29
N ALA A 275 -8.48 -8.72 0.02
CA ALA A 275 -9.46 -9.67 0.55
C ALA A 275 -10.87 -9.44 -0.03
N ILE A 276 -11.28 -8.17 -0.19
CA ILE A 276 -12.56 -7.80 -0.82
C ILE A 276 -12.56 -8.18 -2.31
N ILE A 277 -11.42 -8.01 -3.00
CA ILE A 277 -11.28 -8.47 -4.38
C ILE A 277 -11.35 -10.00 -4.45
N GLY A 278 -10.70 -10.70 -3.53
CA GLY A 278 -10.75 -12.16 -3.41
C GLY A 278 -12.17 -12.68 -3.19
N GLN A 279 -13.01 -11.95 -2.45
CA GLN A 279 -14.42 -12.29 -2.25
C GLN A 279 -15.20 -12.33 -3.57
N TYR A 280 -14.96 -11.38 -4.48
CA TYR A 280 -15.59 -11.38 -5.80
C TYR A 280 -15.30 -12.65 -6.62
N TYR A 281 -14.15 -13.29 -6.34
CA TYR A 281 -13.71 -14.51 -7.00
C TYR A 281 -13.86 -15.78 -6.15
N GLY A 282 -14.54 -15.71 -5.00
CA GLY A 282 -14.75 -16.86 -4.12
C GLY A 282 -13.48 -17.35 -3.39
N LEU A 283 -12.45 -16.52 -3.27
CA LEU A 283 -11.14 -16.85 -2.67
C LEU A 283 -10.84 -16.02 -1.41
N VAL A 284 -11.89 -15.52 -0.74
CA VAL A 284 -11.79 -14.62 0.43
C VAL A 284 -10.99 -15.23 1.57
N ASP A 285 -11.21 -16.50 1.92
CA ASP A 285 -10.53 -17.16 3.04
C ASP A 285 -9.02 -17.19 2.85
N ARG A 286 -8.58 -17.63 1.66
CA ARG A 286 -7.16 -17.71 1.29
C ARG A 286 -6.49 -16.33 1.36
N VAL A 287 -7.13 -15.34 0.77
CA VAL A 287 -6.57 -13.99 0.66
C VAL A 287 -6.58 -13.27 2.02
N SER A 288 -7.60 -13.49 2.84
CA SER A 288 -7.69 -12.97 4.21
C SER A 288 -6.57 -13.55 5.08
N ALA A 289 -6.29 -14.85 4.96
CA ALA A 289 -5.20 -15.48 5.68
C ALA A 289 -3.83 -14.91 5.29
N ILE A 290 -3.61 -14.62 4.00
CA ILE A 290 -2.40 -13.94 3.51
C ILE A 290 -2.26 -12.53 4.12
N VAL A 291 -3.36 -11.77 4.20
CA VAL A 291 -3.37 -10.44 4.83
C VAL A 291 -3.02 -10.54 6.31
N ILE A 292 -3.58 -11.51 7.06
CA ILE A 292 -3.23 -11.73 8.47
C ILE A 292 -1.73 -12.02 8.61
N ILE A 293 -1.22 -13.02 7.89
CA ILE A 293 0.18 -13.48 8.01
C ILE A 293 1.15 -12.35 7.66
N SER A 294 0.92 -11.67 6.52
CA SER A 294 1.78 -10.56 6.11
C SER A 294 1.71 -9.41 7.10
N THR A 295 0.53 -9.07 7.63
CA THR A 295 0.36 -7.99 8.61
C THR A 295 1.14 -8.26 9.89
N VAL A 296 0.97 -9.45 10.48
CA VAL A 296 1.73 -9.83 11.69
C VAL A 296 3.23 -9.90 11.41
N GLY A 297 3.63 -10.53 10.30
CA GLY A 297 5.03 -10.66 9.94
C GLY A 297 5.71 -9.34 9.59
N SER A 298 4.95 -8.34 9.11
CA SER A 298 5.50 -7.05 8.69
C SER A 298 6.18 -6.29 9.82
N PHE A 299 5.82 -6.55 11.09
CA PHE A 299 6.54 -6.02 12.24
C PHE A 299 8.04 -6.30 12.13
N PHE A 300 8.42 -7.54 11.84
CA PHE A 300 9.82 -7.94 11.74
C PHE A 300 10.48 -7.42 10.46
N SER A 301 9.77 -7.48 9.32
CA SER A 301 10.30 -7.02 8.03
C SER A 301 10.57 -5.51 8.02
N MET A 302 9.61 -4.72 8.50
CA MET A 302 9.75 -3.27 8.60
C MET A 302 10.81 -2.89 9.64
N SER A 303 10.83 -3.55 10.80
CA SER A 303 11.87 -3.32 11.82
C SER A 303 13.27 -3.62 11.28
N ALA A 304 13.44 -4.68 10.47
CA ALA A 304 14.73 -5.00 9.85
C ALA A 304 15.19 -3.93 8.85
N VAL A 305 14.28 -3.43 8.01
CA VAL A 305 14.58 -2.34 7.06
C VAL A 305 14.90 -1.04 7.79
N LEU A 306 14.15 -0.70 8.84
CA LEU A 306 14.42 0.49 9.66
C LEU A 306 15.74 0.37 10.41
N MET A 307 16.09 -0.81 10.91
CA MET A 307 17.40 -1.05 11.54
C MET A 307 18.53 -0.84 10.55
N TYR A 308 18.39 -1.39 9.34
CA TYR A 308 19.38 -1.19 8.30
C TYR A 308 19.50 0.29 7.91
N TRP A 309 18.38 1.02 7.83
CA TRP A 309 18.37 2.47 7.63
C TRP A 309 19.14 3.20 8.75
N GLU A 310 18.77 2.97 10.02
CA GLU A 310 19.38 3.60 11.21
C GLU A 310 20.90 3.42 11.21
N MET A 311 21.37 2.19 10.97
CA MET A 311 22.79 1.84 11.01
C MET A 311 23.62 2.49 9.90
N THR A 312 23.01 2.81 8.77
CA THR A 312 23.76 3.22 7.57
C THR A 312 23.79 4.73 7.38
N ILE A 313 22.68 5.42 7.65
CA ILE A 313 22.61 6.88 7.48
C ILE A 313 22.04 7.62 8.69
N GLY A 314 21.48 6.91 9.68
CA GLY A 314 20.68 7.51 10.72
C GLY A 314 19.38 8.14 10.18
N PHE A 315 18.52 8.52 11.09
CA PHE A 315 17.36 9.36 10.82
C PHE A 315 17.19 10.34 11.98
#